data_AF-A0A438I0M8-F1
#
_entry.id   AF-A0A438I0M8-F1
#
_cell.length_a   1.000
_cell.length_b   1.000
_cell.length_c   1.000
_cell.angle_alpha   90.00
_cell.angle_beta   90.00
_cell.angle_gamma   90.00
#
_symmetry.space_group_name_H-M   'P 1'
#
loop_
_entity.id
_entity.type
_entity.pdbx_description
1 polymer ?
#
loop_
_entity_poly.entity_id
_entity_poly.type
_entity_poly.pdbx_seq_one_letter_code
_entity_poly.pdbx_strand_id
1 'polypeptide(L)'
;MSKKISDYRPISLITSIYKIIAKVLAGRLRGILHETIHFTQGAFVQGRRILDAILIANEIVDEKKRSGEEGVVFKIDFEKAYDHVSWNFLDHVLEKKGFSPRWRKWMIGCLSSVSFAILVNGNVKEWVKASKGLRQGNPLSSFLFTSVVDVLSRMLLRAKERNALEGFKVESLSRLAELLDCKASGWPILYLGLPLEGNLKACGFWDPMIERISRRLNEWQKAYLSFGGRITLIQSCLTHMPCYFLSLFKIPTSVAAKIERLQKDFLWSGVGEGKEIIWLAGM
;
A
#
# COMPACT_ATOMS: atom_id res chain seq x y z
N MET A 1 23.11 -4.38 5.80
CA MET A 1 22.40 -3.09 5.64
C MET A 1 22.13 -2.54 7.04
N SER A 2 22.74 -1.42 7.42
CA SER A 2 22.48 -0.79 8.73
C SER A 2 21.07 -0.19 8.74
N LYS A 3 20.22 -0.59 9.69
CA LYS A 3 18.84 -0.06 9.80
C LYS A 3 18.90 1.33 10.42
N LYS A 4 18.43 2.35 9.70
CA LYS A 4 18.30 3.71 10.23
C LYS A 4 16.99 3.82 11.01
N ILE A 5 16.94 4.70 12.01
CA ILE A 5 15.70 4.95 12.80
C ILE A 5 14.53 5.35 11.88
N SER A 6 14.81 6.04 10.77
CA SER A 6 13.84 6.42 9.73
C SER A 6 13.10 5.24 9.09
N ASP A 7 13.67 4.03 9.14
CA ASP A 7 13.13 2.85 8.48
C ASP A 7 12.04 2.17 9.33
N TYR A 8 11.90 2.57 10.60
CA TYR A 8 10.93 2.02 11.52
C TYR A 8 9.62 2.80 11.46
N ARG A 9 8.51 2.06 11.43
CA ARG A 9 7.17 2.63 11.57
C ARG A 9 6.73 2.55 13.04
N PRO A 10 6.51 3.67 13.74
CA PRO A 10 6.03 3.63 15.10
C PRO A 10 4.59 3.11 15.12
N ILE A 11 4.33 2.06 15.90
CA ILE A 11 2.96 1.54 16.12
C ILE A 11 2.50 2.01 17.50
N SER A 12 1.32 2.64 17.54
CA SER A 12 0.73 3.09 18.80
C SER A 12 -0.02 1.93 19.48
N LEU A 13 0.47 1.49 20.64
CA LEU A 13 -0.29 0.57 21.49
C LEU A 13 -1.35 1.35 22.27
N ILE A 14 -2.59 1.33 21.79
CA ILE A 14 -3.72 2.02 22.42
C ILE A 14 -4.47 1.11 23.40
N THR A 15 -5.05 1.71 24.45
CA THR A 15 -5.83 0.98 25.47
C THR A 15 -7.07 0.33 24.86
N SER A 16 -7.52 -0.78 25.44
CA SER A 16 -8.69 -1.53 24.93
C SER A 16 -9.97 -0.69 24.91
N ILE A 17 -10.21 0.12 25.95
CA ILE A 17 -11.36 1.05 26.00
C ILE A 17 -11.29 2.04 24.85
N TYR A 18 -10.12 2.64 24.63
CA TYR A 18 -9.95 3.59 23.53
C TYR A 18 -10.12 2.90 22.16
N LYS A 19 -9.65 1.66 21.98
CA LYS A 19 -9.88 0.87 20.75
C LYS A 19 -11.37 0.72 20.45
N ILE A 20 -12.19 0.45 21.47
CA ILE A 20 -13.64 0.31 21.32
C ILE A 20 -14.24 1.64 20.85
N ILE A 21 -13.93 2.74 21.55
CA ILE A 21 -14.41 4.08 21.19
C ILE A 21 -14.00 4.44 19.76
N ALA A 22 -12.72 4.29 19.43
CA ALA A 22 -12.19 4.57 18.10
C ALA A 22 -12.87 3.70 17.03
N LYS A 23 -13.14 2.42 17.32
CA LYS A 23 -13.82 1.51 16.39
C LYS A 23 -15.26 1.93 16.13
N VAL A 24 -16.00 2.34 17.16
CA VAL A 24 -17.38 2.86 17.03
C VAL A 24 -17.39 4.11 16.16
N LEU A 25 -16.50 5.07 16.45
CA LEU A 25 -16.38 6.30 15.68
C LEU A 25 -15.97 6.02 14.22
N ALA A 26 -15.02 5.11 14.01
CA ALA A 26 -14.57 4.70 12.68
C ALA A 26 -15.68 4.00 11.89
N GLY A 27 -16.51 3.18 12.54
CA GLY A 27 -17.67 2.55 11.91
C GLY A 27 -18.68 3.58 11.39
N ARG A 28 -18.97 4.62 12.19
CA ARG A 28 -19.85 5.73 11.77
C ARG A 28 -19.25 6.54 10.62
N LEU A 29 -17.96 6.89 10.71
CA LEU A 29 -17.27 7.65 9.67
C LEU A 29 -17.20 6.86 8.35
N ARG A 30 -16.96 5.55 8.42
CA ARG A 30 -16.92 4.66 7.25
C ARG A 30 -18.21 4.70 6.46
N GLY A 31 -19.37 4.75 7.13
CA GLY A 31 -20.69 4.75 6.49
C GLY A 31 -20.89 5.95 5.55
N ILE A 32 -20.41 7.13 5.93
CA ILE A 32 -20.60 8.38 5.18
C ILE A 32 -19.42 8.76 4.28
N LEU A 33 -18.31 8.01 4.36
CA LEU A 33 -17.07 8.40 3.69
C LEU A 33 -17.23 8.42 2.17
N HIS A 34 -18.03 7.50 1.62
CA HIS A 34 -18.26 7.40 0.18
C HIS A 34 -18.99 8.60 -0.42
N GLU A 35 -19.84 9.28 0.36
CA GLU A 35 -20.57 10.50 -0.03
C GLU A 35 -19.69 11.75 0.00
N THR A 36 -18.68 11.75 0.88
CA THR A 36 -17.85 12.93 1.14
C THR A 36 -16.51 12.94 0.40
N ILE A 37 -16.11 11.83 -0.20
CA ILE A 37 -14.82 11.64 -0.86
C ILE A 37 -15.00 11.50 -2.37
N HIS A 38 -14.17 12.21 -3.13
CA HIS A 38 -14.18 12.19 -4.59
C HIS A 38 -14.05 10.77 -5.15
N PHE A 39 -14.72 10.47 -6.26
CA PHE A 39 -14.85 9.09 -6.77
C PHE A 39 -13.52 8.43 -7.15
N THR A 40 -12.50 9.21 -7.53
CA THR A 40 -11.16 8.70 -7.89
C THR A 40 -10.34 8.19 -6.70
N GLN A 41 -10.71 8.56 -5.47
CA GLN A 41 -9.99 8.12 -4.26
C GLN A 41 -10.44 6.69 -3.87
N GLY A 42 -9.68 5.68 -4.27
CA GLY A 42 -10.06 4.28 -4.01
C GLY A 42 -9.82 3.79 -2.57
N ALA A 43 -8.84 4.35 -1.85
CA ALA A 43 -8.36 3.76 -0.60
C ALA A 43 -9.31 4.00 0.59
N PHE A 44 -9.55 2.92 1.37
CA PHE A 44 -10.35 2.93 2.60
C PHE A 44 -11.80 3.42 2.47
N VAL A 45 -12.34 3.50 1.26
CA VAL A 45 -13.76 3.83 1.02
C VAL A 45 -14.55 2.55 0.78
N GLN A 46 -15.68 2.40 1.49
CA GLN A 46 -16.53 1.22 1.32
C GLN A 46 -17.08 1.13 -0.11
N GLY A 47 -17.06 -0.08 -0.67
CA GLY A 47 -17.52 -0.34 -2.04
C GLY A 47 -16.45 -0.13 -3.12
N ARG A 48 -15.32 0.53 -2.83
CA ARG A 48 -14.23 0.73 -3.78
C ARG A 48 -13.17 -0.35 -3.63
N ARG A 49 -12.81 -1.05 -4.72
CA ARG A 49 -11.81 -2.12 -4.67
C ARG A 49 -10.46 -1.60 -5.15
N ILE A 50 -9.39 -2.15 -4.60
CA ILE A 50 -8.02 -1.82 -5.02
C ILE A 50 -7.77 -2.18 -6.49
N LEU A 51 -8.43 -3.23 -6.98
CA LEU A 51 -8.32 -3.69 -8.36
C LEU A 51 -8.91 -2.69 -9.35
N ASP A 52 -9.99 -2.00 -8.98
CA ASP A 52 -10.62 -0.97 -9.82
C ASP A 52 -9.62 0.17 -10.08
N ALA A 53 -8.88 0.59 -9.06
CA ALA A 53 -7.87 1.64 -9.19
C ALA A 53 -6.74 1.23 -10.16
N ILE A 54 -6.35 -0.05 -10.15
CA ILE A 54 -5.32 -0.57 -11.07
C ILE A 54 -5.85 -0.65 -12.49
N LEU A 55 -7.09 -1.13 -12.68
CA LEU A 55 -7.70 -1.23 -14.00
C LEU A 55 -7.86 0.15 -14.63
N ILE A 56 -8.38 1.13 -13.88
CA ILE A 56 -8.53 2.51 -14.33
C ILE A 56 -7.16 3.11 -14.70
N ALA A 57 -6.12 2.89 -13.87
CA ALA A 57 -4.79 3.38 -14.17
C ALA A 57 -4.19 2.77 -15.44
N ASN A 58 -4.39 1.47 -15.69
CA ASN A 58 -3.93 0.83 -16.92
C ASN A 58 -4.69 1.38 -18.14
N GLU A 59 -6.01 1.55 -18.08
CA GLU A 59 -6.77 2.08 -19.22
C GLU A 59 -6.36 3.53 -19.55
N ILE A 60 -6.13 4.39 -18.54
CA ILE A 60 -5.64 5.76 -18.75
C ILE A 60 -4.28 5.76 -19.46
N VAL A 61 -3.37 4.87 -19.04
CA VAL A 61 -2.04 4.76 -19.66
C VAL A 61 -2.15 4.23 -21.08
N ASP A 62 -2.96 3.21 -21.32
CA ASP A 62 -3.16 2.62 -22.65
C ASP A 62 -3.84 3.60 -23.61
N GLU A 63 -4.86 4.33 -23.17
CA GLU A 63 -5.53 5.38 -23.95
C GLU A 63 -4.53 6.45 -24.41
N LYS A 64 -3.69 6.95 -23.49
CA LYS A 64 -2.69 7.98 -23.81
C LYS A 64 -1.61 7.49 -24.77
N LYS A 65 -1.28 6.20 -24.74
CA LYS A 65 -0.36 5.62 -25.72
C LYS A 65 -0.99 5.46 -27.09
N ARG A 66 -2.24 5.02 -27.15
CA ARG A 66 -2.98 4.90 -28.42
C ARG A 66 -3.15 6.25 -29.11
N SER A 67 -3.25 7.34 -28.36
CA SER A 67 -3.30 8.69 -28.94
C SER A 67 -1.96 9.17 -29.52
N GLY A 68 -0.84 8.50 -29.20
CA GLY A 68 0.50 8.91 -29.64
C GLY A 68 0.99 10.21 -29.01
N GLU A 69 0.31 10.72 -27.98
CA GLU A 69 0.70 11.93 -27.27
C GLU A 69 1.78 11.60 -26.25
N GLU A 70 2.82 12.44 -26.19
CA GLU A 70 3.81 12.34 -25.12
C GLU A 70 3.18 12.76 -23.78
N GLY A 71 3.54 12.04 -22.72
CA GLY A 71 3.01 12.30 -21.39
C GLY A 71 3.90 11.72 -20.29
N VAL A 72 3.76 12.27 -19.09
CA VAL A 72 4.49 11.84 -17.89
C VAL A 72 3.51 11.42 -16.82
N VAL A 73 3.77 10.29 -16.17
CA VAL A 73 3.03 9.85 -14.98
C VAL A 73 3.73 10.41 -13.74
N PHE A 74 3.04 11.30 -13.03
CA PHE A 74 3.55 11.87 -11.78
C PHE A 74 3.07 11.05 -10.58
N LYS A 75 4.00 10.35 -9.92
CA LYS A 75 3.72 9.53 -8.74
C LYS A 75 4.13 10.27 -7.47
N ILE A 76 3.14 10.69 -6.70
CA ILE A 76 3.33 11.38 -5.43
C ILE A 76 3.27 10.37 -4.27
N ASP A 77 4.24 10.44 -3.37
CA ASP A 77 4.23 9.71 -2.10
C ASP A 77 4.42 10.68 -0.94
N PHE A 78 3.80 10.38 0.20
CA PHE A 78 3.87 11.23 1.39
C PHE A 78 4.85 10.65 2.40
N GLU A 79 5.97 11.34 2.62
CA GLU A 79 6.92 10.94 3.66
C GLU A 79 6.23 10.97 5.03
N LYS A 80 6.22 9.80 5.71
CA LYS A 80 5.60 9.61 7.03
C LYS A 80 4.20 10.25 7.08
N ALA A 81 3.38 9.89 6.11
CA ALA A 81 2.10 10.53 5.83
C ALA A 81 1.21 10.78 7.06
N TYR A 82 1.18 9.82 8.00
CA TYR A 82 0.36 9.95 9.20
C TYR A 82 0.98 10.90 10.22
N ASP A 83 2.30 10.93 10.36
CA ASP A 83 3.01 11.71 11.39
C ASP A 83 2.93 13.22 11.14
N HIS A 84 2.71 13.63 9.89
CA HIS A 84 2.75 15.04 9.46
C HIS A 84 1.38 15.74 9.41
N VAL A 85 0.27 15.03 9.64
CA VAL A 85 -1.07 15.63 9.55
C VAL A 85 -1.29 16.70 10.63
N SER A 86 -1.46 17.96 10.22
CA SER A 86 -1.84 19.05 11.11
C SER A 86 -3.28 18.85 11.62
N TRP A 87 -3.47 18.90 12.95
CA TRP A 87 -4.80 18.77 13.56
C TRP A 87 -5.71 19.95 13.27
N ASN A 88 -5.16 21.17 13.20
CA ASN A 88 -5.92 22.37 12.83
C ASN A 88 -6.43 22.26 11.39
N PHE A 89 -5.58 21.76 10.48
CA PHE A 89 -5.99 21.53 9.10
C PHE A 89 -7.05 20.44 9.02
N LEU A 90 -6.88 19.31 9.73
CA LEU A 90 -7.88 18.26 9.78
C LEU A 90 -9.24 18.76 10.30
N ASP A 91 -9.24 19.55 11.37
CA ASP A 91 -10.46 20.13 11.93
C ASP A 91 -11.18 21.02 10.90
N HIS A 92 -10.42 21.87 10.19
CA HIS A 92 -10.94 22.70 9.11
C HIS A 92 -11.52 21.87 7.96
N VAL A 93 -10.86 20.78 7.57
CA VAL A 93 -11.37 19.86 6.54
C VAL A 93 -12.68 19.22 6.98
N LEU A 94 -12.78 18.75 8.22
CA LEU A 94 -14.02 18.19 8.76
C LEU A 94 -15.14 19.24 8.81
N GLU A 95 -14.82 20.47 9.18
CA GLU A 95 -15.79 21.58 9.15
C GLU A 95 -16.33 21.82 7.74
N LYS A 96 -15.44 21.92 6.74
CA LYS A 96 -15.83 22.13 5.34
C LYS A 96 -16.58 20.95 4.72
N LYS A 97 -16.42 19.76 5.29
CA LYS A 97 -17.20 18.55 4.94
C LYS A 97 -18.54 18.47 5.67
N GLY A 98 -18.90 19.45 6.50
CA GLY A 98 -20.21 19.53 7.17
C GLY A 98 -20.29 18.76 8.49
N PHE A 99 -19.17 18.33 9.07
CA PHE A 99 -19.19 17.64 10.36
C PHE A 99 -19.53 18.61 11.50
N SER A 100 -20.46 18.18 12.36
CA SER A 100 -20.91 19.00 13.49
C SER A 100 -19.76 19.33 14.46
N PRO A 101 -19.83 20.49 15.17
CA PRO A 101 -18.82 20.86 16.16
C PRO A 101 -18.61 19.79 17.23
N ARG A 102 -19.66 19.06 17.61
CA ARG A 102 -19.59 17.94 18.56
C ARG A 102 -18.74 16.79 18.02
N TRP A 103 -18.94 16.40 16.76
CA TRP A 103 -18.17 15.31 16.14
C TRP A 103 -16.70 15.70 16.00
N ARG A 104 -16.44 16.93 15.55
CA ARG A 104 -15.08 17.47 15.43
C ARG A 104 -14.34 17.49 16.76
N LYS A 105 -14.99 17.95 17.85
CA LYS A 105 -14.44 17.89 19.21
C LYS A 105 -14.06 16.46 19.63
N TRP A 106 -14.86 15.45 19.28
CA TRP A 106 -14.51 14.06 19.54
C TRP A 106 -13.31 13.58 18.71
N MET A 107 -13.21 13.96 17.44
CA MET A 107 -12.05 13.61 16.60
C MET A 107 -10.78 14.24 17.16
N ILE A 108 -10.81 15.54 17.47
CA ILE A 108 -9.66 16.25 18.06
C ILE A 108 -9.31 15.69 19.43
N GLY A 109 -10.29 15.44 20.30
CA GLY A 109 -10.06 14.81 21.59
C GLY A 109 -9.40 13.44 21.47
N CYS A 110 -9.78 12.63 20.47
CA CYS A 110 -9.09 11.38 20.19
C CYS A 110 -7.62 11.60 19.83
N LEU A 111 -7.27 12.66 19.12
CA LEU A 111 -5.89 12.91 18.68
C LEU A 111 -5.03 13.56 19.77
N SER A 112 -5.56 14.58 20.45
CA SER A 112 -4.82 15.44 21.37
C SER A 112 -4.68 14.90 22.78
N SER A 113 -5.49 13.91 23.18
CA SER A 113 -5.45 13.35 24.54
C SER A 113 -4.26 12.42 24.81
N VAL A 114 -3.33 12.27 23.85
CA VAL A 114 -2.28 11.25 23.89
C VAL A 114 -0.94 11.85 24.29
N SER A 115 -0.26 11.15 25.20
CA SER A 115 1.15 11.36 25.51
C SER A 115 1.93 10.09 25.16
N PHE A 116 3.18 10.28 24.74
CA PHE A 116 4.09 9.21 24.37
C PHE A 116 5.29 9.24 25.31
N ALA A 117 5.83 8.07 25.67
CA ALA A 117 7.13 7.97 26.31
C ALA A 117 7.99 7.00 25.51
N ILE A 118 9.28 7.31 25.40
CA ILE A 118 10.24 6.47 24.70
C ILE A 118 10.85 5.52 25.71
N LEU A 119 10.82 4.21 25.44
CA LEU A 119 11.54 3.23 26.25
C LEU A 119 12.94 3.04 25.66
N VAL A 120 13.97 3.36 26.44
CA VAL A 120 15.37 3.12 26.06
C VAL A 120 15.96 2.12 27.04
N ASN A 121 16.31 0.93 26.55
CA ASN A 121 16.83 -0.19 27.37
C ASN A 121 15.95 -0.53 28.57
N GLY A 122 14.63 -0.59 28.36
CA GLY A 122 13.65 -0.87 29.42
C GLY A 122 13.29 0.31 30.32
N ASN A 123 14.00 1.44 30.22
CA ASN A 123 13.73 2.62 31.02
C ASN A 123 12.82 3.60 30.26
N VAL A 124 11.71 3.97 30.90
CA VAL A 124 10.76 4.96 30.39
C VAL A 124 11.41 6.34 30.49
N LYS A 125 11.49 7.05 29.37
CA LYS A 125 11.93 8.45 29.30
C LYS A 125 10.76 9.40 29.52
N GLU A 126 11.02 10.70 29.40
CA GLU A 126 10.02 11.74 29.61
C GLU A 126 8.80 11.60 28.70
N TRP A 127 7.65 12.00 29.23
CA TRP A 127 6.39 12.03 28.50
C TRP A 127 6.33 13.24 27.58
N VAL A 128 6.13 12.98 26.30
CA VAL A 128 5.97 13.98 25.25
C VAL A 128 4.52 13.99 24.78
N LYS A 129 3.92 15.18 24.75
CA LYS A 129 2.60 15.35 24.11
C LYS A 129 2.77 15.51 22.60
N ALA A 130 1.93 14.82 21.83
CA ALA A 130 1.86 15.10 20.40
C ALA A 130 1.15 16.44 20.14
N SER A 131 1.56 17.10 19.07
CA SER A 131 0.96 18.33 18.55
C SER A 131 0.39 18.17 17.14
N LYS A 132 0.69 17.05 16.48
CA LYS A 132 0.25 16.70 15.13
C LYS A 132 0.29 15.18 14.93
N GLY A 133 -0.25 14.76 13.80
CA GLY A 133 -0.17 13.39 13.29
C GLY A 133 -1.36 12.51 13.65
N LEU A 134 -1.47 11.38 12.96
CA LEU A 134 -2.48 10.35 13.13
C LEU A 134 -1.80 9.06 13.62
N ARG A 135 -2.50 8.28 14.44
CA ARG A 135 -1.91 7.11 15.09
C ARG A 135 -1.95 5.88 14.18
N GLN A 136 -0.80 5.37 13.80
CA GLN A 136 -0.72 4.09 13.10
C GLN A 136 -1.24 2.95 14.00
N GLY A 137 -2.19 2.18 13.48
CA GLY A 137 -2.89 1.12 14.23
C GLY A 137 -4.20 1.55 14.89
N ASN A 138 -4.54 2.85 14.87
CA ASN A 138 -5.85 3.34 15.31
C ASN A 138 -6.88 3.18 14.16
N PRO A 139 -8.04 2.54 14.39
CA PRO A 139 -9.09 2.36 13.39
C PRO A 139 -9.58 3.64 12.69
N LEU A 140 -9.47 4.81 13.32
CA LEU A 140 -9.89 6.10 12.75
C LEU A 140 -8.89 6.68 11.75
N SER A 141 -7.61 6.39 11.91
CA SER A 141 -6.55 7.20 11.28
C SER A 141 -6.59 7.13 9.76
N SER A 142 -6.86 5.97 9.17
CA SER A 142 -6.95 5.83 7.72
C SER A 142 -8.10 6.65 7.11
N PHE A 143 -9.24 6.75 7.79
CA PHE A 143 -10.40 7.51 7.29
C PHE A 143 -10.19 9.03 7.43
N LEU A 144 -9.57 9.47 8.53
CA LEU A 144 -9.18 10.87 8.71
C LEU A 144 -8.13 11.30 7.69
N PHE A 145 -7.13 10.44 7.44
CA PHE A 145 -6.13 10.68 6.41
C PHE A 145 -6.75 10.75 5.01
N THR A 146 -7.69 9.85 4.69
CA THR A 146 -8.43 9.87 3.42
C THR A 146 -9.18 11.19 3.23
N SER A 147 -9.78 11.72 4.30
CA SER A 147 -10.46 13.02 4.27
C SER A 147 -9.51 14.18 3.98
N VAL A 148 -8.28 14.11 4.49
CA VAL A 148 -7.22 15.11 4.26
C VAL A 148 -6.70 15.04 2.83
N VAL A 149 -6.36 13.85 2.32
CA VAL A 149 -5.83 13.68 0.95
C VAL A 149 -6.87 14.02 -0.13
N ASP A 150 -8.15 13.83 0.15
CA ASP A 150 -9.24 14.25 -0.74
C ASP A 150 -9.21 15.76 -1.06
N VAL A 151 -8.65 16.58 -0.17
CA VAL A 151 -8.45 18.01 -0.44
C VAL A 151 -7.53 18.23 -1.63
N LEU A 152 -6.43 17.47 -1.74
CA LEU A 152 -5.50 17.57 -2.87
C LEU A 152 -6.21 17.22 -4.19
N SER A 153 -7.01 16.15 -4.20
CA SER A 153 -7.81 15.77 -5.38
C SER A 153 -8.76 16.89 -5.80
N ARG A 154 -9.44 17.53 -4.83
CA ARG A 154 -10.34 18.65 -5.09
C ARG A 154 -9.61 19.91 -5.56
N MET A 155 -8.40 20.17 -5.05
CA MET A 155 -7.57 21.28 -5.51
C MET A 155 -7.16 21.11 -6.97
N LEU A 156 -6.75 19.90 -7.37
CA LEU A 156 -6.41 19.58 -8.75
C LEU A 156 -7.62 19.74 -9.69
N LEU A 157 -8.80 19.29 -9.27
CA LEU A 157 -10.04 19.47 -10.04
C LEU A 157 -10.40 20.94 -10.20
N ARG A 158 -10.34 21.73 -9.12
CA ARG A 158 -10.59 23.17 -9.18
C ARG A 158 -9.58 23.91 -10.05
N ALA A 159 -8.32 23.51 -10.01
CA ALA A 159 -7.30 24.06 -10.88
C ALA A 159 -7.61 23.76 -12.35
N LYS A 160 -8.04 22.52 -12.66
CA LYS A 160 -8.50 22.13 -13.99
C LYS A 160 -9.72 22.94 -14.45
N GLU A 161 -10.76 23.05 -13.62
CA GLU A 161 -12.00 23.79 -13.92
C GLU A 161 -11.74 25.28 -14.19
N ARG A 162 -10.72 25.85 -13.55
CA ARG A 162 -10.30 27.24 -13.73
C ARG A 162 -9.31 27.43 -14.88
N ASN A 163 -9.02 26.38 -15.66
CA ASN A 163 -7.97 26.36 -16.67
C ASN A 163 -6.60 26.85 -16.13
N ALA A 164 -6.33 26.62 -14.84
CA ALA A 164 -5.07 26.96 -14.19
C ALA A 164 -4.00 25.86 -14.35
N LEU A 165 -4.33 24.79 -15.09
CA LEU A 165 -3.40 23.73 -15.46
C LEU A 165 -3.13 23.83 -16.95
N GLU A 166 -1.90 24.18 -17.31
CA GLU A 166 -1.42 24.21 -18.68
C GLU A 166 -0.45 23.04 -18.91
N GLY A 167 -0.44 22.52 -20.13
CA GLY A 167 0.55 21.54 -20.55
C GLY A 167 1.95 22.18 -20.56
N PHE A 168 2.98 21.40 -20.26
CA PHE A 168 4.36 21.85 -20.34
C PHE A 168 5.13 20.95 -21.31
N LYS A 169 6.05 21.56 -22.07
CA LYS A 169 6.96 20.82 -22.93
C LYS A 169 8.18 20.37 -22.11
N VAL A 170 8.46 19.08 -22.13
CA VAL A 170 9.61 18.51 -21.44
C VAL A 170 10.69 18.24 -22.46
N GLU A 171 11.81 18.95 -22.37
CA GLU A 171 12.98 18.65 -23.21
C GLU A 171 13.64 17.32 -22.82
N SER A 172 13.67 17.02 -21.52
CA SER A 172 14.23 15.79 -20.96
C SER A 172 13.58 15.47 -19.62
N LEU A 173 13.25 14.18 -19.43
CA LEU A 173 12.70 13.67 -18.17
C LEU A 173 13.64 13.95 -16.98
N SER A 174 14.95 13.93 -17.20
CA SER A 174 15.95 14.21 -16.16
C SER A 174 15.87 15.65 -15.67
N ARG A 175 15.71 16.61 -16.59
CA ARG A 175 15.60 18.04 -16.25
C ARG A 175 14.32 18.34 -15.49
N LEU A 176 13.22 17.69 -15.88
CA LEU A 176 11.96 17.78 -15.13
C LEU A 176 12.11 17.20 -13.72
N ALA A 177 12.79 16.05 -13.59
CA ALA A 177 13.01 15.41 -12.32
C ALA A 177 13.87 16.27 -11.37
N GLU A 178 14.89 16.95 -11.89
CA GLU A 178 15.70 17.91 -11.13
C GLU A 178 14.88 19.13 -10.68
N LEU A 179 14.06 19.70 -11.58
CA LEU A 179 13.24 20.87 -11.27
C LEU A 179 12.19 20.59 -10.19
N LEU A 180 11.64 19.38 -10.19
CA LEU A 180 10.62 18.94 -9.23
C LEU A 180 11.22 18.29 -7.98
N ASP A 181 12.55 18.19 -7.88
CA ASP A 181 13.27 17.47 -6.83
C ASP A 181 12.73 16.04 -6.63
N CYS A 182 12.52 15.32 -7.73
CA CYS A 182 11.93 13.99 -7.74
C CYS A 182 12.78 12.96 -8.52
N LYS A 183 12.43 11.68 -8.40
CA LYS A 183 13.11 10.60 -9.11
C LYS A 183 12.43 10.28 -10.44
N ALA A 184 13.21 10.20 -11.52
CA ALA A 184 12.75 9.65 -12.79
C ALA A 184 12.78 8.11 -12.76
N SER A 185 11.75 7.47 -13.28
CA SER A 185 11.68 6.02 -13.47
C SER A 185 11.12 5.68 -14.85
N GLY A 186 11.69 4.67 -15.50
CA GLY A 186 11.15 4.11 -16.73
C GLY A 186 9.97 3.17 -16.49
N TRP A 187 9.36 2.72 -17.58
CA TRP A 187 8.32 1.70 -17.58
C TRP A 187 8.92 0.28 -17.52
N PRO A 188 8.22 -0.72 -16.95
CA PRO A 188 6.91 -0.61 -16.27
C PRO A 188 7.02 -0.03 -14.85
N ILE A 189 5.99 0.71 -14.41
CA ILE A 189 5.96 1.34 -13.08
C ILE A 189 5.08 0.51 -12.14
N LEU A 190 5.58 0.20 -10.93
CA LEU A 190 4.76 -0.46 -9.91
C LEU A 190 3.74 0.51 -9.28
N TYR A 191 2.45 0.19 -9.43
CA TYR A 191 1.32 0.86 -8.78
C TYR A 191 0.52 -0.14 -7.96
N LEU A 192 0.35 0.15 -6.67
CA LEU A 192 -0.38 -0.71 -5.73
C LEU A 192 0.09 -2.17 -5.72
N GLY A 193 1.37 -2.42 -6.06
CA GLY A 193 1.98 -3.74 -6.07
C GLY A 193 1.86 -4.50 -7.39
N LEU A 194 1.24 -3.94 -8.42
CA LEU A 194 1.23 -4.49 -9.78
C LEU A 194 1.96 -3.55 -10.75
N PRO A 195 2.67 -4.08 -11.75
CA PRO A 195 3.18 -3.25 -12.84
C PRO A 195 2.00 -2.64 -13.62
N LEU A 196 2.04 -1.33 -13.77
CA LEU A 196 1.32 -0.64 -14.83
C LEU A 196 2.11 -0.87 -16.11
N GLU A 197 1.39 -1.19 -17.18
CA GLU A 197 1.97 -1.66 -18.43
C GLU A 197 2.70 -3.01 -18.32
N GLY A 198 2.65 -3.77 -19.41
CA GLY A 198 3.52 -4.90 -19.64
C GLY A 198 2.86 -5.98 -20.47
N ASN A 199 3.67 -6.70 -21.23
CA ASN A 199 3.18 -7.87 -21.93
C ASN A 199 2.91 -8.98 -20.92
N LEU A 200 1.63 -9.27 -20.65
CA LEU A 200 1.21 -10.33 -19.73
C LEU A 200 1.76 -11.72 -20.08
N LYS A 201 2.14 -11.91 -21.35
CA LYS A 201 2.78 -13.15 -21.86
C LYS A 201 4.29 -13.18 -21.61
N ALA A 202 4.93 -12.03 -21.38
CA ALA A 202 6.35 -11.97 -21.09
C ALA A 202 6.61 -12.45 -19.66
N CYS A 203 7.57 -13.37 -19.50
CA CYS A 203 7.96 -13.88 -18.18
C CYS A 203 8.38 -12.75 -17.23
N GLY A 204 9.01 -11.69 -17.75
CA GLY A 204 9.50 -10.55 -16.96
C GLY A 204 8.42 -9.78 -16.20
N PHE A 205 7.17 -9.79 -16.70
CA PHE A 205 6.03 -9.17 -16.02
C PHE A 205 5.77 -9.80 -14.64
N TRP A 206 6.05 -11.08 -14.51
CA TRP A 206 5.75 -11.88 -13.32
C TRP A 206 6.91 -11.95 -12.32
N ASP A 207 8.08 -11.41 -12.68
CA ASP A 207 9.28 -11.48 -11.85
C ASP A 207 9.10 -10.86 -10.45
N PRO A 208 8.44 -9.69 -10.26
CA PRO A 208 8.22 -9.14 -8.91
C PRO A 208 7.46 -10.09 -7.98
N MET A 209 6.51 -10.86 -8.52
CA MET A 209 5.76 -11.86 -7.77
C MET A 209 6.64 -13.09 -7.47
N ILE A 210 7.36 -13.58 -8.47
CA ILE A 210 8.28 -14.73 -8.34
C ILE A 210 9.37 -14.42 -7.30
N GLU A 211 9.97 -13.23 -7.35
CA GLU A 211 10.98 -12.77 -6.40
C GLU A 211 10.42 -12.69 -4.98
N ARG A 212 9.16 -12.25 -4.81
CA ARG A 212 8.50 -12.23 -3.51
C ARG A 212 8.31 -13.63 -2.94
N ILE A 213 7.90 -14.60 -3.76
CA ILE A 213 7.77 -16.01 -3.38
C ILE A 213 9.14 -16.58 -3.02
N SER A 214 10.14 -16.37 -3.87
CA SER A 214 11.51 -16.83 -3.66
C SER A 214 12.12 -16.28 -2.37
N ARG A 215 11.98 -14.98 -2.11
CA ARG A 215 12.44 -14.35 -0.87
C ARG A 215 11.78 -14.98 0.36
N ARG A 216 10.47 -15.22 0.32
CA ARG A 216 9.75 -15.85 1.43
C ARG A 216 10.23 -17.28 1.69
N LEU A 217 10.47 -18.04 0.63
CA LEU A 217 11.01 -19.39 0.71
C LEU A 217 12.44 -19.41 1.29
N ASN A 218 13.25 -18.40 1.00
CA ASN A 218 14.61 -18.27 1.51
C ASN A 218 14.66 -17.79 2.97
N GLU A 219 13.65 -17.05 3.44
CA GLU A 219 13.51 -16.67 4.85
C GLU A 219 13.27 -17.87 5.77
N TRP A 220 12.69 -18.96 5.26
CA TRP A 220 12.36 -20.13 6.05
C TRP A 220 13.57 -21.06 6.21
N GLN A 221 13.93 -21.35 7.45
CA GLN A 221 15.02 -22.28 7.78
C GLN A 221 14.63 -23.71 7.45
N LYS A 222 14.80 -24.09 6.18
CA LYS A 222 14.39 -25.39 5.62
C LYS A 222 14.94 -26.56 6.44
N ALA A 223 16.15 -26.44 6.98
CA ALA A 223 16.84 -27.46 7.77
C ALA A 223 16.08 -27.90 9.05
N TYR A 224 15.26 -27.02 9.65
CA TYR A 224 14.55 -27.32 10.90
C TYR A 224 13.06 -27.64 10.71
N LEU A 225 12.60 -27.73 9.46
CA LEU A 225 11.20 -27.94 9.14
C LEU A 225 10.95 -29.37 8.68
N SER A 226 10.02 -30.05 9.35
CA SER A 226 9.48 -31.34 8.88
C SER A 226 8.77 -31.16 7.53
N PHE A 227 8.61 -32.27 6.80
CA PHE A 227 7.86 -32.26 5.54
C PHE A 227 6.44 -31.68 5.71
N GLY A 228 5.72 -32.09 6.76
CA GLY A 228 4.40 -31.54 7.09
C GLY A 228 4.41 -30.06 7.46
N GLY A 229 5.46 -29.58 8.14
CA GLY A 229 5.66 -28.16 8.42
C GLY A 229 5.87 -27.34 7.14
N ARG A 230 6.64 -27.87 6.19
CA ARG A 230 6.87 -27.23 4.88
C ARG A 230 5.59 -27.13 4.06
N ILE A 231 4.79 -28.20 4.00
CA ILE A 231 3.48 -28.18 3.31
C ILE A 231 2.57 -27.12 3.93
N THR A 232 2.46 -27.10 5.26
CA THR A 232 1.63 -26.13 5.98
C THR A 232 2.04 -24.69 5.66
N LEU A 233 3.35 -24.40 5.60
CA LEU A 233 3.86 -23.08 5.24
C LEU A 233 3.57 -22.70 3.78
N ILE A 234 3.75 -23.62 2.84
CA ILE A 234 3.39 -23.39 1.43
C ILE A 234 1.90 -23.03 1.33
N GLN A 235 1.03 -23.86 1.91
CA GLN A 235 -0.42 -23.70 1.80
C GLN A 235 -0.93 -22.43 2.49
N SER A 236 -0.42 -22.11 3.68
CA SER A 236 -0.87 -20.95 4.46
C SER A 236 -0.33 -19.61 3.95
N CYS A 237 0.88 -19.59 3.38
CA CYS A 237 1.56 -18.34 3.04
C CYS A 237 1.76 -18.11 1.54
N LEU A 238 2.10 -19.15 0.75
CA LEU A 238 2.48 -18.97 -0.65
C LEU A 238 1.29 -19.01 -1.60
N THR A 239 0.31 -19.88 -1.35
CA THR A 239 -0.88 -20.03 -2.22
C THR A 239 -1.61 -18.71 -2.45
N HIS A 240 -1.61 -17.82 -1.46
CA HIS A 240 -2.28 -16.53 -1.53
C HIS A 240 -1.44 -15.41 -2.19
N MET A 241 -0.12 -15.58 -2.33
CA MET A 241 0.73 -14.52 -2.89
C MET A 241 0.41 -14.21 -4.37
N PRO A 242 0.19 -15.22 -5.25
CA PRO A 242 -0.21 -14.97 -6.63
C PRO A 242 -1.62 -14.43 -6.77
N CYS A 243 -2.53 -14.69 -5.81
CA CYS A 243 -3.96 -14.36 -5.95
C CYS A 243 -4.20 -12.89 -6.33
N TYR A 244 -3.37 -11.98 -5.85
CA TYR A 244 -3.48 -10.56 -6.20
C TYR A 244 -3.21 -10.30 -7.69
N PHE A 245 -2.15 -10.90 -8.26
CA PHE A 245 -1.87 -10.82 -9.70
C PHE A 245 -2.93 -11.58 -10.51
N LEU A 246 -3.31 -12.78 -10.06
CA LEU A 246 -4.28 -13.65 -10.73
C LEU A 246 -5.70 -13.06 -10.76
N SER A 247 -5.99 -12.11 -9.88
CA SER A 247 -7.29 -11.41 -9.89
C SER A 247 -7.48 -10.50 -11.11
N LEU A 248 -6.39 -10.12 -11.79
CA LEU A 248 -6.41 -9.25 -12.97
C LEU A 248 -5.80 -9.91 -14.21
N PHE A 249 -4.86 -10.83 -14.05
CA PHE A 249 -4.05 -11.34 -15.14
C PHE A 249 -4.09 -12.87 -15.21
N LYS A 250 -4.19 -13.41 -16.43
CA LYS A 250 -4.04 -14.84 -16.68
C LYS A 250 -2.55 -15.22 -16.68
N ILE A 251 -2.18 -16.17 -15.83
CA ILE A 251 -0.80 -16.64 -15.71
C ILE A 251 -0.36 -17.48 -16.93
N PRO A 252 0.83 -17.24 -17.50
CA PRO A 252 1.44 -18.13 -18.48
C PRO A 252 1.84 -19.48 -17.88
N THR A 253 1.74 -20.55 -18.65
CA THR A 253 2.13 -21.91 -18.21
C THR A 253 3.59 -21.98 -17.74
N SER A 254 4.49 -21.26 -18.40
CA SER A 254 5.91 -21.18 -18.01
C SER A 254 6.11 -20.57 -16.62
N VAL A 255 5.32 -19.55 -16.27
CA VAL A 255 5.37 -18.89 -14.96
C VAL A 255 4.78 -19.80 -13.89
N ALA A 256 3.65 -20.46 -14.17
CA ALA A 256 3.06 -21.44 -13.26
C ALA A 256 4.04 -22.58 -12.94
N ALA A 257 4.66 -23.16 -13.98
CA ALA A 257 5.68 -24.20 -13.81
C ALA A 257 6.89 -23.73 -12.98
N LYS A 258 7.32 -22.47 -13.14
CA LYS A 258 8.41 -21.88 -12.34
C LYS A 258 8.03 -21.76 -10.87
N ILE A 259 6.80 -21.37 -10.54
CA ILE A 259 6.31 -21.30 -9.15
C ILE A 259 6.23 -22.70 -8.54
N GLU A 260 5.68 -23.68 -9.27
CA GLU A 260 5.61 -25.06 -8.82
C GLU A 260 6.99 -25.63 -8.53
N ARG A 261 7.97 -25.34 -9.41
CA ARG A 261 9.36 -25.75 -9.20
C ARG A 261 9.93 -25.18 -7.90
N LEU A 262 9.75 -23.88 -7.64
CA LEU A 262 10.21 -23.26 -6.40
C LEU A 262 9.58 -23.90 -5.15
N GLN A 263 8.29 -24.24 -5.21
CA GLN A 263 7.59 -24.91 -4.12
C GLN A 263 8.08 -26.34 -3.92
N LYS A 264 8.28 -27.11 -5.01
CA LYS A 264 8.83 -28.47 -4.98
C LYS A 264 10.25 -28.47 -4.40
N ASP A 265 11.13 -27.61 -4.88
CA ASP A 265 12.51 -27.50 -4.40
C ASP A 265 12.54 -27.23 -2.89
N PHE A 266 11.71 -26.32 -2.39
CA PHE A 266 11.59 -26.06 -0.95
C PHE A 266 11.04 -27.25 -0.17
N LEU A 267 10.02 -27.92 -0.70
CA LEU A 267 9.40 -29.06 -0.04
C LEU A 267 10.42 -30.19 0.16
N TRP A 268 11.26 -30.44 -0.84
CA TRP A 268 12.21 -31.56 -0.87
C TRP A 268 13.62 -31.25 -0.34
N SER A 269 13.99 -29.98 -0.08
CA SER A 269 15.34 -29.55 0.37
C SER A 269 15.72 -29.95 1.81
N GLY A 270 15.42 -31.17 2.23
CA GLY A 270 15.81 -31.74 3.53
C GLY A 270 15.23 -33.11 3.80
N VAL A 271 14.66 -33.75 2.78
CA VAL A 271 14.78 -35.20 2.68
C VAL A 271 16.26 -35.45 2.41
N GLY A 272 16.92 -36.20 3.29
CA GLY A 272 18.36 -36.46 3.20
C GLY A 272 18.78 -36.83 1.78
N GLU A 273 19.92 -36.30 1.36
CA GLU A 273 20.58 -36.64 0.09
C GLU A 273 20.47 -38.14 -0.17
N GLY A 274 19.72 -38.56 -1.20
CA GLY A 274 19.73 -39.95 -1.64
C GLY A 274 18.41 -40.64 -2.01
N LYS A 275 17.25 -39.98 -2.04
CA LYS A 275 16.05 -40.58 -2.66
C LYS A 275 15.31 -39.60 -3.57
N GLU A 276 15.71 -39.58 -4.84
CA GLU A 276 14.87 -39.08 -5.92
C GLU A 276 13.62 -39.97 -6.00
N ILE A 277 12.46 -39.45 -5.58
CA ILE A 277 11.18 -40.08 -5.83
C ILE A 277 10.77 -39.66 -7.25
N ILE A 278 10.96 -40.58 -8.20
CA ILE A 278 10.43 -40.48 -9.55
C ILE A 278 8.91 -40.71 -9.46
N TRP A 279 8.11 -39.71 -9.85
CA TRP A 279 6.67 -39.91 -10.01
C TRP A 279 6.39 -40.51 -11.39
N LEU A 280 5.78 -41.70 -11.42
CA LEU A 280 4.96 -42.14 -12.54
C LEU A 280 3.58 -41.52 -12.36
N ALA A 281 3.19 -40.65 -13.30
CA ALA A 281 1.84 -40.09 -13.34
C ALA A 281 0.85 -41.18 -13.77
N GLY A 282 -0.10 -41.51 -12.90
CA GLY A 282 -1.34 -42.21 -13.26
C GLY A 282 -2.42 -41.18 -13.59
N MET A 283 -3.18 -41.47 -14.65
CA MET A 283 -4.21 -40.67 -15.35
C MET A 283 -5.10 -39.79 -14.48
#